data_AF-A0A7X9ZWP1-F1
#
_entry.id   AF-A0A7X9ZWP1-F1
#
_cell.length_a   1.000
_cell.length_b   1.000
_cell.length_c   1.000
_cell.angle_alpha   90.00
_cell.angle_beta   90.00
_cell.angle_gamma   90.00
#
_symmetry.space_group_name_H-M   'P 1'
#
loop_
_entity.id
_entity.type
_entity.pdbx_description
1 polymer ?
#
loop_
_entity_poly.entity_id
_entity_poly.type
_entity_poly.pdbx_seq_one_letter_code
_entity_poly.pdbx_strand_id
1 'polypeptide(L)'
;MRRIVWWLASFAVWLVMGHLLTSALLNISWDIPLWLQHGTEWAIRKMESPDYLPDAADIDSMLALLLFVVAHLISAAGVVPASVIAWQRAQRNPK
;
A
#
# COMPACT_ATOMS: atom_id res chain seq x y z
N MET A 1 12.14 0.51 26.84
CA MET A 1 12.29 -0.56 25.81
C MET A 1 10.96 -1.14 25.31
N ARG A 2 10.04 -1.63 26.17
CA ARG A 2 8.79 -2.31 25.75
C ARG A 2 7.92 -1.55 24.71
N ARG A 3 7.83 -0.21 24.80
CA ARG A 3 7.10 0.63 23.83
C ARG A 3 7.76 0.66 22.44
N ILE A 4 9.09 0.75 22.40
CA ILE A 4 9.85 0.79 21.13
C ILE A 4 9.74 -0.54 20.41
N VAL A 5 9.87 -1.65 21.15
CA VAL A 5 9.67 -3.00 20.60
C VAL A 5 8.27 -3.17 20.01
N TRP A 6 7.24 -2.66 20.70
CA TRP A 6 5.87 -2.72 20.19
C TRP A 6 5.66 -1.93 18.89
N TRP A 7 6.21 -0.73 18.83
CA TRP A 7 6.19 0.11 17.63
C TRP A 7 6.90 -0.57 16.46
N LEU A 8 8.10 -1.10 16.69
CA LEU A 8 8.88 -1.82 15.67
C LEU A 8 8.15 -3.07 15.19
N ALA A 9 7.55 -3.85 16.09
CA ALA A 9 6.77 -5.02 15.73
C ALA A 9 5.54 -4.64 14.88
N SER A 10 4.80 -3.60 15.28
CA SER A 10 3.62 -3.12 14.54
C SER A 10 4.01 -2.60 13.15
N PHE A 11 5.13 -1.88 13.07
CA PHE A 11 5.68 -1.39 11.81
C PHE A 11 6.12 -2.54 10.89
N ALA A 12 6.79 -3.56 11.43
CA ALA A 12 7.18 -4.75 10.67
C ALA A 12 5.94 -5.49 10.12
N VAL A 13 4.90 -5.66 10.93
CA VAL A 13 3.63 -6.26 10.49
C VAL A 13 2.98 -5.43 9.39
N TRP A 14 2.97 -4.11 9.52
CA TRP A 14 2.44 -3.21 8.49
C TRP A 14 3.18 -3.35 7.15
N LEU A 15 4.52 -3.39 7.18
CA LEU A 15 5.34 -3.59 5.99
C LEU A 15 5.08 -4.96 5.33
N VAL A 16 5.07 -6.04 6.11
CA VAL A 16 4.83 -7.39 5.59
C VAL A 16 3.43 -7.49 4.97
N MET A 17 2.41 -7.00 5.69
CA MET A 17 1.03 -7.06 5.23
C MET A 17 0.79 -6.15 4.01
N GLY A 18 1.41 -4.96 3.99
CA GLY A 18 1.39 -4.07 2.84
C GLY A 18 2.01 -4.73 1.61
N HIS A 19 3.19 -5.33 1.75
CA HIS A 19 3.90 -5.99 0.65
C HIS A 19 3.15 -7.21 0.11
N LEU A 20 2.57 -8.04 0.99
CA LEU A 20 1.74 -9.17 0.59
C LEU A 20 0.49 -8.71 -0.16
N LEU A 21 -0.16 -7.65 0.31
CA LEU A 21 -1.35 -7.10 -0.34
C LEU A 21 -1.01 -6.48 -1.70
N THR A 22 0.10 -5.74 -1.83
CA THR A 22 0.58 -5.24 -3.12
C THR A 22 0.83 -6.40 -4.09
N SER A 23 1.55 -7.43 -3.63
CA SER A 23 1.85 -8.60 -4.45
C SER A 23 0.57 -9.31 -4.92
N ALA A 24 -0.41 -9.47 -4.03
CA ALA A 24 -1.70 -10.05 -4.37
C ALA A 24 -2.46 -9.20 -5.40
N LEU A 25 -2.51 -7.87 -5.21
CA LEU A 25 -3.19 -6.97 -6.13
C LEU A 25 -2.55 -6.99 -7.53
N LEU A 26 -1.22 -6.96 -7.61
CA LEU A 26 -0.49 -7.06 -8.88
C LEU A 26 -0.71 -8.40 -9.59
N ASN A 27 -0.83 -9.50 -8.84
CA ASN A 27 -1.10 -10.82 -9.43
C ASN A 27 -2.55 -11.01 -9.85
N ILE A 28 -3.50 -10.25 -9.28
CA ILE A 28 -4.93 -10.35 -9.63
C ILE A 28 -5.29 -9.39 -10.77
N SER A 29 -4.53 -8.32 -10.99
CA SER A 29 -4.79 -7.29 -12.00
C SER A 29 -4.41 -7.70 -13.43
N TRP A 30 -4.62 -8.96 -13.82
CA TRP A 30 -4.27 -9.47 -15.16
C TRP A 30 -4.98 -8.70 -16.30
N ASP A 31 -6.11 -8.05 -16.02
CA ASP A 31 -6.74 -7.07 -16.90
C ASP A 31 -6.98 -5.76 -16.14
N ILE A 32 -6.21 -4.73 -16.50
CA ILE A 32 -6.38 -3.37 -15.95
C ILE A 32 -7.65 -2.78 -16.58
N PRO A 33 -8.62 -2.31 -15.78
CA PRO A 33 -9.81 -1.67 -16.34
C PRO A 33 -9.43 -0.45 -17.20
N LEU A 34 -10.07 -0.29 -18.35
CA LEU A 34 -9.77 0.81 -19.30
C LEU A 34 -9.84 2.20 -18.66
N TRP A 35 -10.77 2.42 -17.73
CA TRP A 35 -10.87 3.70 -17.02
C TRP A 35 -9.65 3.97 -16.13
N LEU A 36 -9.04 2.92 -15.58
CA LEU A 36 -7.87 3.02 -14.71
C LEU A 36 -6.63 3.30 -15.55
N GLN A 37 -6.51 2.62 -16.70
CA GLN A 37 -5.47 2.91 -17.69
C GLN A 37 -5.52 4.38 -18.14
N HIS A 38 -6.69 4.85 -18.56
CA HIS A 38 -6.88 6.24 -19.03
C HIS A 38 -6.61 7.27 -17.92
N GLY A 39 -6.99 6.95 -16.68
CA GLY A 39 -6.68 7.76 -15.51
C GLY A 39 -5.18 7.85 -15.24
N THR A 40 -4.46 6.73 -15.36
CA THR A 40 -3.00 6.66 -15.19
C THR A 40 -2.28 7.45 -16.28
N GLU A 41 -2.70 7.31 -17.55
CA GLU A 41 -2.17 8.10 -18.67
C GLU A 41 -2.34 9.61 -18.43
N TRP A 42 -3.54 10.02 -17.98
CA TRP A 42 -3.81 11.42 -17.64
C TRP A 42 -2.91 11.91 -16.49
N ALA A 43 -2.71 11.10 -15.46
CA ALA A 43 -1.88 11.44 -14.31
C ALA A 43 -0.40 11.62 -14.70
N ILE A 44 0.14 10.72 -15.52
CA ILE A 44 1.53 10.80 -16.01
C ILE A 44 1.74 12.09 -16.82
N ARG A 45 0.86 12.36 -17.79
CA ARG A 45 0.91 13.59 -18.60
C ARG A 45 0.84 14.86 -17.75
N LYS A 46 0.14 14.81 -16.61
CA LYS A 46 0.05 15.94 -15.70
C LYS A 46 1.34 16.19 -14.92
N MET A 47 2.14 15.14 -14.66
CA MET A 47 3.37 15.22 -13.87
C MET A 47 4.60 15.62 -14.70
N GLU A 48 4.73 15.14 -15.94
CA GLU A 48 5.90 15.40 -16.78
C GLU A 48 5.71 16.56 -17.76
N SER A 49 4.90 16.37 -18.81
CA SER A 49 4.59 17.40 -19.80
C SER A 49 3.34 17.02 -20.62
N PRO A 50 2.59 18.01 -21.17
CA PRO A 50 1.38 17.76 -21.94
C PRO A 50 1.60 16.92 -23.20
N ASP A 51 2.81 17.01 -23.77
CA ASP A 51 3.19 16.34 -25.01
C ASP A 51 3.81 14.96 -24.78
N TYR A 52 3.96 14.55 -23.52
CA TYR A 52 4.45 13.21 -23.19
C TYR A 52 3.42 12.15 -23.58
N LEU A 53 3.86 11.14 -24.32
CA LEU A 53 3.06 9.98 -24.67
C LEU A 53 3.59 8.79 -23.86
N PRO A 54 2.97 8.48 -22.70
CA PRO A 54 3.43 7.38 -21.86
C PRO A 54 3.34 6.07 -22.62
N ASP A 55 4.41 5.28 -22.54
CA ASP A 55 4.41 3.94 -23.10
C ASP A 55 3.74 2.95 -22.13
N ALA A 56 3.61 1.69 -22.56
CA ALA A 56 2.99 0.66 -21.72
C ALA A 56 3.77 0.43 -20.41
N ALA A 57 5.09 0.59 -20.43
CA ALA A 57 5.93 0.36 -19.25
C ALA A 57 5.76 1.48 -18.21
N ASP A 58 5.55 2.72 -18.65
CA ASP A 58 5.23 3.86 -17.77
C ASP A 58 3.89 3.67 -17.07
N ILE A 59 2.88 3.22 -17.82
CA ILE A 59 1.53 2.96 -17.30
C ILE A 59 1.57 1.84 -16.26
N ASP A 60 2.26 0.73 -16.57
CA ASP A 60 2.41 -0.41 -15.65
C ASP A 60 3.16 -0.01 -14.38
N SER A 61 4.24 0.78 -14.51
CA SER A 61 5.03 1.25 -13.37
C SER A 61 4.24 2.18 -12.46
N MET A 62 3.50 3.13 -13.04
CA MET A 62 2.66 4.05 -12.29
C MET A 62 1.49 3.32 -11.62
N LEU A 63 0.88 2.35 -12.31
CA LEU A 63 -0.16 1.51 -11.72
C LEU A 63 0.39 0.67 -10.57
N ALA A 64 1.58 0.08 -10.72
CA ALA A 64 2.22 -0.68 -9.67
C ALA A 64 2.51 0.18 -8.43
N LEU A 65 2.97 1.42 -8.63
CA LEU A 65 3.15 2.40 -7.55
C LEU A 65 1.81 2.74 -6.88
N LEU A 66 0.75 2.99 -7.66
CA LEU A 66 -0.58 3.28 -7.14
C LEU A 66 -1.11 2.12 -6.28
N LEU A 67 -1.03 0.90 -6.79
CA LEU A 67 -1.44 -0.31 -6.08
C LEU A 67 -0.60 -0.52 -4.82
N PHE A 68 0.71 -0.24 -4.89
CA PHE A 68 1.58 -0.28 -3.71
C PHE A 68 1.12 0.69 -2.63
N VAL A 69 0.84 1.94 -2.98
CA VAL A 69 0.36 2.96 -2.03
C VAL A 69 -0.98 2.56 -1.43
N VAL A 70 -1.94 2.16 -2.28
CA VAL A 70 -3.28 1.73 -1.84
C VAL A 70 -3.19 0.53 -0.89
N ALA A 71 -2.37 -0.48 -1.22
CA ALA A 71 -2.15 -1.64 -0.37
C ALA A 71 -1.60 -1.26 1.01
N HIS A 72 -0.63 -0.33 1.07
CA HIS A 72 -0.05 0.11 2.34
C HIS A 72 -1.04 0.93 3.17
N LEU A 73 -1.92 1.71 2.54
CA LEU A 73 -3.00 2.43 3.22
C LEU A 73 -4.05 1.48 3.80
N ILE A 74 -4.49 0.48 3.02
CA ILE A 74 -5.42 -0.56 3.50
C ILE A 74 -4.78 -1.35 4.64
N SER A 75 -3.50 -1.74 4.50
CA SER A 75 -2.74 -2.42 5.54
C SER A 75 -2.68 -1.58 6.82
N ALA A 76 -2.39 -0.28 6.72
CA ALA A 76 -2.34 0.63 7.87
C ALA A 76 -3.69 0.70 8.60
N ALA A 77 -4.80 0.76 7.86
CA ALA A 77 -6.15 0.79 8.43
C ALA A 77 -6.49 -0.46 9.25
N GLY A 78 -5.88 -1.62 8.96
CA GLY A 78 -6.02 -2.84 9.76
C GLY A 78 -5.01 -2.91 10.91
N VAL A 79 -3.74 -2.65 10.63
CA VAL A 79 -2.64 -2.85 11.60
C VAL A 79 -2.68 -1.82 12.73
N VAL A 80 -3.03 -0.57 12.47
CA VAL A 80 -3.06 0.48 13.50
C VAL A 80 -4.12 0.19 14.57
N PRO A 81 -5.41 -0.05 14.25
CA PRO A 81 -6.41 -0.41 15.26
C PRO A 81 -6.09 -1.71 15.96
N ALA A 82 -5.64 -2.73 15.23
CA ALA A 82 -5.26 -4.03 15.82
C ALA A 82 -4.11 -3.88 16.83
N SER A 83 -3.10 -3.07 16.49
CA SER A 83 -1.97 -2.77 17.38
C SER A 83 -2.42 -2.04 18.64
N VAL A 84 -3.30 -1.04 18.52
CA VAL A 84 -3.84 -0.30 19.67
C VAL A 84 -4.62 -1.23 20.60
N ILE A 85 -5.51 -2.06 20.06
CA ILE A 85 -6.31 -3.02 20.84
C ILE A 85 -5.40 -4.04 21.53
N ALA A 86 -4.44 -4.61 20.80
CA ALA A 86 -3.51 -5.59 21.34
C ALA A 86 -2.62 -4.98 22.45
N TRP A 87 -2.20 -3.72 22.31
CA TRP A 87 -1.43 -3.01 23.33
C TRP A 87 -2.23 -2.80 24.60
N GLN A 88 -3.49 -2.35 24.47
CA GLN A 88 -4.39 -2.17 25.62
C GLN A 88 -4.62 -3.49 26.36
N ARG A 89 -4.82 -4.60 25.64
CA ARG A 89 -4.95 -5.94 26.24
C ARG A 89 -3.68 -6.38 26.96
N ALA A 90 -2.51 -6.16 26.36
CA ALA A 90 -1.22 -6.52 26.94
C ALA A 90 -0.85 -5.69 28.19
N GLN A 91 -1.40 -4.48 28.34
CA GLN A 91 -1.26 -3.70 29.57
C GLN A 91 -2.21 -4.14 30.69
N ARG A 92 -3.42 -4.60 30.35
CA ARG A 92 -4.42 -5.07 31.33
C ARG A 92 -4.10 -6.45 31.89
N ASN A 93 -3.34 -7.27 31.17
CA ASN A 93 -2.97 -8.62 31.58
C ASN A 93 -1.44 -8.80 31.58
N PRO A 94 -0.71 -8.16 32.54
CA PRO A 94 0.72 -8.36 32.70
C PRO A 94 0.94 -9.70 33.41
N LYS A 95 0.85 -10.80 32.68
CA LYS A 95 1.43 -12.07 33.13
C LYS A 95 2.95 -12.03 32.99
#